data_AF-A0A679I753-F1
#
_entry.id   AF-A0A679I753-F1
#
_cell.length_a   1.000
_cell.length_b   1.000
_cell.length_c   1.000
_cell.angle_alpha   90.00
_cell.angle_beta   90.00
_cell.angle_gamma   90.00
#
_symmetry.space_group_name_H-M   'P 1'
#
loop_
_entity.id
_entity.type
_entity.pdbx_description
1 polymer ?
#
loop_
_entity_poly.entity_id
_entity_poly.type
_entity_poly.pdbx_seq_one_letter_code
_entity_poly.pdbx_strand_id
1 'polypeptide(L)'
;MAVEDKWKANLQKVAFMKKFPGLLASWEALNGKTIQAVIALKGKQGAAAIVFTDGTFTVAPPMMTEPYELGETLAVARQHLEAKHRDAYAEFDHLEQKDREALKAARVEKILGAIQNNLQQIPELKNRLKDLVKEWE
;
A
#
# COMPACT_ATOMS: atom_id res chain seq x y z
N MET A 1 -7.59 24.48 -39.95
CA MET A 1 -6.12 24.65 -40.03
C MET A 1 -5.54 25.04 -38.67
N ALA A 2 -5.65 26.28 -38.19
CA ALA A 2 -5.00 26.71 -36.94
C ALA A 2 -5.26 25.85 -35.67
N VAL A 3 -6.48 25.34 -35.48
CA VAL A 3 -6.81 24.43 -34.35
C VAL A 3 -6.13 23.08 -34.50
N GLU A 4 -6.07 22.56 -35.72
CA GLU A 4 -5.45 21.28 -36.04
C GLU A 4 -3.92 21.35 -35.94
N ASP A 5 -3.34 22.46 -36.39
CA ASP A 5 -1.90 22.73 -36.28
C ASP A 5 -1.48 22.87 -34.81
N LYS A 6 -2.28 23.58 -34.00
CA LYS A 6 -2.07 23.66 -32.54
C LYS A 6 -2.14 22.28 -31.88
N TRP A 7 -3.09 21.44 -32.29
CA TRP A 7 -3.23 20.08 -31.76
C TRP A 7 -2.02 19.20 -32.14
N LYS A 8 -1.59 19.21 -33.40
CA LYS A 8 -0.39 18.50 -33.88
C LYS A 8 0.87 18.96 -33.16
N ALA A 9 1.06 20.26 -32.99
CA ALA A 9 2.19 20.82 -32.26
C ALA A 9 2.19 20.37 -30.78
N ASN A 10 1.02 20.34 -30.13
CA ASN A 10 0.92 19.85 -28.76
C ASN A 10 1.25 18.35 -28.65
N LEU A 11 0.79 17.53 -29.61
CA LEU A 11 1.13 16.11 -29.67
C LEU A 11 2.64 15.87 -29.81
N GLN A 12 3.29 16.59 -30.73
CA GLN A 12 4.75 16.50 -30.92
C GLN A 12 5.51 16.89 -29.65
N LYS A 13 5.10 17.99 -29.00
CA LYS A 13 5.66 18.43 -27.73
C LYS A 13 5.52 17.36 -26.64
N VAL A 14 4.34 16.78 -26.48
CA VAL A 14 4.08 15.72 -25.49
C VAL A 14 4.91 14.46 -25.79
N ALA A 15 5.00 14.06 -27.07
CA ALA A 15 5.80 12.92 -27.48
C ALA A 15 7.29 13.12 -27.18
N PHE A 16 7.82 14.33 -27.42
CA PHE A 16 9.19 14.69 -27.06
C PHE A 16 9.42 14.64 -25.54
N MET A 17 8.53 15.24 -24.74
CA MET A 17 8.63 15.22 -23.28
C MET A 17 8.67 13.81 -22.71
N LYS A 18 7.87 12.87 -23.26
CA LYS A 18 7.86 11.46 -22.85
C LYS A 18 9.16 10.71 -23.18
N LYS A 19 9.97 11.23 -24.10
CA LYS A 19 11.25 10.64 -24.55
C LYS A 19 12.43 11.52 -24.17
N PHE A 20 12.24 12.46 -23.23
CA PHE A 20 13.27 13.43 -22.89
C PHE A 20 14.53 12.69 -22.37
N PRO A 21 15.74 13.01 -22.89
CA PRO A 21 16.96 12.36 -22.44
C PRO A 21 17.14 12.45 -20.92
N GLY A 22 17.33 11.29 -20.28
CA GLY A 22 17.50 11.20 -18.82
C GLY A 22 16.20 11.02 -18.03
N LEU A 23 15.02 11.06 -18.66
CA LEU A 23 13.76 10.72 -17.99
C LEU A 23 13.71 9.21 -17.66
N LEU A 24 13.59 8.89 -16.37
CA LEU A 24 13.41 7.52 -15.88
C LEU A 24 11.92 7.22 -15.73
N ALA A 25 11.48 6.12 -16.37
CA ALA A 25 10.08 5.71 -16.43
C ALA A 25 9.68 4.61 -15.42
N SER A 26 10.63 4.09 -14.63
CA SER A 26 10.36 3.06 -13.62
C SER A 26 11.12 3.31 -12.31
N TRP A 27 10.59 2.78 -11.21
CA TRP A 27 11.17 2.93 -9.87
C TRP A 27 12.46 2.11 -9.70
N GLU A 28 12.56 0.96 -10.36
CA GLU A 28 13.72 0.07 -10.33
C GLU A 28 14.96 0.76 -10.93
N ALA A 29 14.76 1.62 -11.93
CA ALA A 29 15.82 2.42 -12.54
C ALA A 29 16.42 3.47 -11.58
N LEU A 30 15.80 3.69 -10.42
CA LEU A 30 16.32 4.58 -9.38
C LEU A 30 17.33 3.89 -8.46
N ASN A 31 17.46 2.56 -8.52
CA ASN A 31 18.34 1.83 -7.62
C ASN A 31 19.80 2.30 -7.75
N GLY A 32 20.44 2.62 -6.63
CA GLY A 32 21.82 3.14 -6.58
C GLY A 32 21.98 4.59 -7.05
N LYS A 33 20.92 5.28 -7.49
CA LYS A 33 20.99 6.70 -7.88
C LYS A 33 21.13 7.60 -6.65
N THR A 34 21.91 8.67 -6.79
CA THR A 34 22.06 9.69 -5.75
C THR A 34 21.18 10.89 -6.07
N ILE A 35 20.27 11.23 -5.16
CA ILE A 35 19.39 12.39 -5.30
C ILE A 35 20.22 13.68 -5.17
N GLN A 36 20.12 14.54 -6.18
CA GLN A 36 20.70 15.88 -6.18
C GLN A 36 19.67 16.94 -5.73
N ALA A 37 18.42 16.83 -6.18
CA ALA A 37 17.37 17.78 -5.83
C ALA A 37 15.98 17.14 -5.83
N VAL A 38 15.10 17.65 -4.96
CA VAL A 38 13.66 17.34 -4.93
C VAL A 38 12.90 18.65 -5.08
N ILE A 39 12.13 18.78 -6.17
CA ILE A 39 11.47 20.05 -6.55
C ILE A 39 9.96 19.82 -6.59
N ALA A 40 9.24 20.48 -5.68
CA ALA A 40 7.78 20.41 -5.63
C ALA A 40 7.14 20.97 -6.92
N LEU A 41 6.19 20.21 -7.49
CA LEU A 41 5.48 20.62 -8.69
C LEU A 41 4.26 21.46 -8.32
N LYS A 42 4.18 22.68 -8.87
CA LYS A 42 3.06 23.60 -8.62
C LYS A 42 1.71 23.09 -9.15
N GLY A 43 1.75 22.26 -10.20
CA GLY A 43 0.54 21.79 -10.89
C GLY A 43 -0.18 20.61 -10.23
N LYS A 44 0.45 19.90 -9.29
CA LYS A 44 -0.15 18.78 -8.56
C LYS A 44 0.42 18.71 -7.16
N GLN A 45 -0.41 19.01 -6.15
CA GLN A 45 0.01 19.02 -4.76
C GLN A 45 0.63 17.67 -4.36
N GLY A 46 1.79 17.71 -3.71
CA GLY A 46 2.53 16.54 -3.28
C GLY A 46 3.40 15.88 -4.36
N ALA A 47 3.21 16.17 -5.65
CA ALA A 47 4.09 15.65 -6.70
C ALA A 47 5.43 16.40 -6.71
N ALA A 48 6.51 15.71 -7.05
CA ALA A 48 7.85 16.30 -7.11
C ALA A 48 8.63 15.79 -8.32
N ALA A 49 9.49 16.64 -8.87
CA ALA A 49 10.58 16.20 -9.73
C ALA A 49 11.78 15.79 -8.85
N ILE A 50 12.33 14.60 -9.09
CA ILE A 50 13.54 14.11 -8.44
C ILE A 50 14.65 14.15 -9.49
N VAL A 51 15.70 14.93 -9.23
CA VAL A 51 16.88 15.05 -10.09
C VAL A 51 18.04 14.31 -9.44
N PHE A 52 18.75 13.50 -10.22
CA PHE A 52 19.90 12.72 -9.78
C PHE A 52 21.22 13.35 -10.25
N THR A 53 22.31 13.06 -9.54
CA THR A 53 23.63 13.66 -9.78
C THR A 53 24.23 13.32 -11.15
N ASP A 54 23.73 12.29 -11.83
CA ASP A 54 24.18 11.87 -13.16
C ASP A 54 23.37 12.51 -14.31
N GLY A 55 22.52 13.49 -13.99
CA GLY A 55 21.68 14.19 -14.96
C GLY A 55 20.39 13.45 -15.34
N THR A 56 20.12 12.28 -14.78
CA THR A 56 18.81 11.63 -14.93
C THR A 56 17.78 12.20 -13.95
N PHE A 57 16.49 12.01 -14.22
CA PHE A 57 15.41 12.50 -13.37
C PHE A 57 14.13 11.70 -13.53
N THR A 58 13.22 11.82 -12.55
CA THR A 58 11.87 11.26 -12.63
C THR A 58 10.84 12.18 -11.98
N VAL A 59 9.56 11.89 -12.17
CA VAL A 59 8.45 12.57 -11.49
C VAL A 59 7.85 11.61 -10.47
N ALA A 60 8.02 11.92 -9.19
CA ALA A 60 7.37 11.21 -8.11
C ALA A 60 5.90 11.66 -8.01
N PRO A 61 4.94 10.72 -7.91
CA PRO A 61 3.56 11.05 -7.66
C PRO A 61 3.40 11.64 -6.25
N PRO A 62 2.27 12.33 -5.98
CA PRO A 62 1.93 12.70 -4.61
C PRO A 62 1.89 11.46 -3.71
N MET A 63 2.48 11.58 -2.52
CA MET A 63 2.27 10.58 -1.47
C MET A 63 0.82 10.67 -1.00
N MET A 64 -0.04 9.80 -1.51
CA MET A 64 -1.25 9.38 -0.81
C MET A 64 -0.93 8.00 -0.30
N THR A 65 -0.93 7.81 1.01
CA THR A 65 -0.68 6.51 1.61
C THR A 65 -1.90 6.12 2.42
N GLU A 66 -2.60 5.10 1.95
CA GLU A 66 -3.65 4.46 2.73
C GLU A 66 -3.02 3.60 3.85
N PRO A 67 -3.73 3.35 4.97
CA PRO A 67 -3.17 2.59 6.09
C PRO A 67 -2.60 1.20 5.70
N TYR A 68 -3.22 0.51 4.73
CA TYR A 68 -2.72 -0.79 4.27
C TYR A 68 -1.38 -0.67 3.52
N GLU A 69 -1.21 0.39 2.72
CA GLU A 69 0.04 0.66 1.98
C GLU A 69 1.19 1.01 2.94
N LEU A 70 0.87 1.66 4.07
CA LEU A 70 1.84 1.92 5.13
C LEU A 70 2.32 0.62 5.80
N GLY A 71 1.40 -0.28 6.13
CA GLY A 71 1.72 -1.59 6.71
C GLY A 71 2.61 -2.42 5.78
N GLU A 72 2.23 -2.52 4.49
CA GLU A 72 3.03 -3.21 3.47
C GLU A 72 4.42 -2.59 3.32
N THR A 73 4.51 -1.25 3.28
CA THR A 73 5.78 -0.53 3.17
C THR A 73 6.70 -0.86 4.34
N LEU A 74 6.19 -0.81 5.58
CA LEU A 74 6.98 -1.12 6.77
C LEU A 74 7.43 -2.58 6.79
N ALA A 75 6.61 -3.51 6.31
CA ALA A 75 6.97 -4.92 6.21
C ALA A 75 8.09 -5.16 5.19
N VAL A 76 7.98 -4.62 3.96
CA VAL A 76 8.97 -4.81 2.89
C VAL A 76 10.29 -4.09 3.20
N ALA A 77 10.21 -2.88 3.79
CA ALA A 77 11.38 -2.08 4.13
C ALA A 77 12.13 -2.57 5.39
N ARG A 78 11.55 -3.53 6.15
CA ARG A 78 12.11 -4.02 7.42
C ARG A 78 13.58 -4.42 7.31
N GLN A 79 13.94 -5.20 6.29
CA GLN A 79 15.31 -5.65 6.06
C GLN A 79 16.34 -4.51 5.93
N HIS A 80 15.90 -3.29 5.58
CA HIS A 80 16.75 -2.12 5.41
C HIS A 80 16.67 -1.14 6.59
N LEU A 81 15.54 -1.13 7.31
CA LEU A 81 15.23 -0.11 8.33
C LEU A 81 15.33 -0.64 9.76
N GLU A 82 15.08 -1.92 10.01
CA GLU A 82 14.97 -2.48 11.35
C GLU A 82 16.24 -2.31 12.17
N ALA A 83 17.40 -2.52 11.54
CA ALA A 83 18.68 -2.34 12.23
C ALA A 83 18.84 -0.93 12.85
N LYS A 84 18.23 0.10 12.25
CA LYS A 84 18.26 1.49 12.73
C LYS A 84 17.05 1.87 13.58
N HIS A 85 15.95 1.11 13.51
CA HIS A 85 14.67 1.44 14.11
C HIS A 85 14.07 0.25 14.89
N ARG A 86 14.90 -0.50 15.61
CA ARG A 86 14.52 -1.75 16.28
C ARG A 86 13.32 -1.57 17.21
N ASP A 87 13.37 -0.58 18.10
CA ASP A 87 12.31 -0.36 19.08
C ASP A 87 10.97 -0.02 18.42
N ALA A 88 11.01 0.74 17.31
CA ALA A 88 9.81 1.06 16.54
C ALA A 88 9.21 -0.19 15.86
N TYR A 89 10.05 -1.10 15.37
CA TYR A 89 9.59 -2.37 14.80
C TYR A 89 9.06 -3.33 15.87
N ALA A 90 9.66 -3.35 17.07
CA ALA A 90 9.15 -4.13 18.19
C ALA A 90 7.75 -3.66 18.62
N GLU A 91 7.54 -2.34 18.69
CA GLU A 91 6.21 -1.78 18.96
C GLU A 91 5.22 -2.09 17.83
N PHE A 92 5.66 -1.96 16.57
CA PHE A 92 4.83 -2.33 15.42
C PHE A 92 4.39 -3.81 15.46
N ASP A 93 5.31 -4.73 15.78
CA ASP A 93 5.00 -6.16 15.92
C ASP A 93 4.03 -6.44 17.08
N HIS A 94 4.19 -5.72 18.20
CA HIS A 94 3.26 -5.81 19.32
C HIS A 94 1.85 -5.34 18.94
N LEU A 95 1.74 -4.23 18.19
CA LEU A 95 0.46 -3.70 17.73
C LEU A 95 -0.21 -4.62 16.68
N GLU A 96 0.56 -5.16 15.74
CA GLU A 96 0.09 -6.16 14.77
C GLU A 96 -0.45 -7.42 15.45
N GLN A 97 0.24 -7.89 16.48
CA GLN A 97 -0.22 -9.05 17.24
C GLN A 97 -1.53 -8.75 17.98
N LYS A 98 -1.63 -7.57 18.60
CA LYS A 98 -2.84 -7.13 19.30
C LYS A 98 -4.04 -7.01 18.35
N ASP A 99 -3.85 -6.44 17.16
CA ASP A 99 -4.91 -6.35 16.15
C ASP A 99 -5.38 -7.74 15.71
N ARG A 100 -4.44 -8.66 15.45
CA ARG A 100 -4.74 -10.05 15.08
C ARG A 100 -5.56 -10.78 16.16
N GLU A 101 -5.21 -10.57 17.42
CA GLU A 101 -5.95 -11.16 18.55
C GLU A 101 -7.35 -10.57 18.66
N ALA A 102 -7.49 -9.25 18.54
CA ALA A 102 -8.78 -8.57 18.52
C ALA A 102 -9.67 -9.06 17.36
N LEU A 103 -9.11 -9.22 16.16
CA LEU A 103 -9.83 -9.72 14.99
C LEU A 103 -10.31 -11.16 15.19
N LYS A 104 -9.47 -12.03 15.78
CA LYS A 104 -9.87 -13.41 16.13
C LYS A 104 -11.01 -13.42 17.14
N ALA A 105 -10.90 -12.62 18.20
CA ALA A 105 -11.94 -12.52 19.23
C ALA A 105 -13.27 -12.05 18.64
N ALA A 106 -13.26 -10.96 17.86
CA ALA A 106 -14.45 -10.43 17.19
C ALA A 106 -15.07 -11.46 16.22
N ARG A 107 -14.24 -12.25 15.52
CA ARG A 107 -14.74 -13.30 14.63
C ARG A 107 -15.42 -14.43 15.38
N VAL A 108 -14.87 -14.86 16.53
CA VAL A 108 -15.49 -15.86 17.41
C VAL A 108 -16.83 -15.36 17.91
N GLU A 109 -16.90 -14.12 18.41
CA GLU A 109 -18.14 -13.50 18.88
C GLU A 109 -19.21 -13.47 17.79
N LYS A 110 -18.83 -13.08 16.56
CA LYS A 110 -19.74 -13.07 15.41
C LYS A 110 -20.29 -14.46 15.09
N ILE A 111 -19.45 -15.50 15.15
CA ILE A 111 -19.88 -16.89 14.91
C ILE A 111 -20.83 -17.35 16.02
N LEU A 112 -20.49 -17.10 17.27
CA LEU A 112 -21.35 -17.47 18.41
C LEU A 112 -22.69 -16.75 18.35
N GLY A 113 -22.71 -15.46 18.04
CA GLY A 113 -23.95 -14.70 17.83
C GLY A 113 -24.78 -15.27 16.67
N ALA A 114 -24.14 -15.62 15.55
CA ALA A 114 -24.83 -16.27 14.43
C ALA A 114 -25.43 -17.62 14.83
N ILE A 115 -24.71 -18.45 15.59
CA ILE A 115 -25.21 -19.72 16.12
C ILE A 115 -26.41 -19.47 17.04
N GLN A 116 -26.28 -18.58 18.03
CA GLN A 116 -27.35 -18.27 18.99
C GLN A 116 -28.64 -17.79 18.32
N ASN A 117 -28.53 -16.90 17.33
CA ASN A 117 -29.68 -16.38 16.59
C ASN A 117 -30.41 -17.48 15.80
N ASN A 118 -29.67 -18.47 15.28
CA ASN A 118 -30.25 -19.55 14.48
C ASN A 118 -30.72 -20.76 15.31
N LEU A 119 -30.24 -20.92 16.54
CA LEU A 119 -30.62 -22.06 17.41
C LEU A 119 -32.12 -22.12 17.73
N GLN A 120 -32.81 -20.99 17.75
CA GLN A 120 -34.26 -20.94 17.97
C GLN A 120 -35.06 -21.39 16.74
N GLN A 121 -34.50 -21.19 15.54
CA GLN A 121 -35.19 -21.45 14.27
C GLN A 121 -34.81 -22.80 13.67
N ILE A 122 -33.65 -23.36 14.04
CA ILE A 122 -33.11 -24.62 13.53
C ILE A 122 -32.74 -25.54 14.70
N PRO A 123 -33.71 -26.27 15.28
CA PRO A 123 -33.46 -27.16 16.42
C PRO A 123 -32.41 -28.24 16.14
N GLU A 124 -32.28 -28.70 14.89
CA GLU A 124 -31.29 -29.69 14.44
C GLU A 124 -29.86 -29.19 14.59
N LEU A 125 -29.64 -27.87 14.47
CA LEU A 125 -28.33 -27.24 14.66
C LEU A 125 -27.79 -27.52 16.06
N LYS A 126 -28.66 -27.51 17.08
CA LYS A 126 -28.29 -27.81 18.47
C LYS A 126 -27.78 -29.23 18.61
N ASN A 127 -28.46 -30.20 17.99
CA ASN A 127 -28.07 -31.60 18.07
C ASN A 127 -26.74 -31.83 17.33
N ARG A 128 -26.59 -31.26 16.13
CA ARG A 128 -25.34 -31.38 15.37
C ARG A 128 -24.14 -30.73 16.07
N LEU A 129 -24.33 -29.60 16.75
CA LEU A 129 -23.29 -28.98 17.58
C LEU A 129 -22.85 -29.89 18.73
N LYS A 130 -23.79 -30.57 19.39
CA LYS A 130 -23.44 -31.54 20.45
C LYS A 130 -22.63 -32.71 19.92
N ASP A 131 -22.94 -33.20 18.73
CA ASP A 131 -22.21 -34.30 18.12
C ASP A 131 -20.80 -33.87 17.69
N LEU A 132 -20.65 -32.67 17.12
CA LEU A 132 -19.34 -32.10 16.80
C LEU A 132 -18.41 -32.00 18.02
N VAL A 133 -18.94 -31.60 19.18
CA VAL A 133 -18.15 -31.53 20.42
C VAL A 133 -17.66 -32.90 20.88
N LYS A 134 -18.43 -33.98 20.62
CA LYS A 134 -18.01 -35.35 20.95
C LYS A 134 -16.91 -35.89 20.03
N GLU A 135 -16.76 -35.32 18.83
CA GLU A 135 -15.74 -35.70 17.85
C GLU A 135 -14.37 -35.04 18.13
N TRP A 136 -14.25 -34.20 19.17
CA TRP A 136 -13.04 -33.42 19.48
C TRP A 136 -12.03 -34.10 20.44
N GLU A 137 -12.14 -35.42 20.66
CA GLU A 137 -11.11 -36.17 21.42
C GLU A 137 -9.75 -36.19 20.70
#